data_AF-A0A9N7P121-F1
#
_entry.id   AF-A0A9N7P121-F1
#
_cell.length_a   1.000
_cell.length_b   1.000
_cell.length_c   1.000
_cell.angle_alpha   90.00
_cell.angle_beta   90.00
_cell.angle_gamma   90.00
#
_symmetry.space_group_name_H-M   'P 1'
#
loop_
_entity.id
_entity.type
_entity.pdbx_description
1 polymer ?
#
loop_
_entity_poly.entity_id
_entity_poly.type
_entity_poly.pdbx_seq_one_letter_code
_entity_poly.pdbx_strand_id
1 'polypeptide(L)'
;MPALPRRYIGAYLSDCLLIQSCGSLHFVESASVVTRFDVYEMRSDYSEWFVKYRVNLSPVVAANREMVFGYVNPVGWFDLVFSVLGIVRGEREEDSFLVLQTPAKIIRYNLICGTFENLYEFEEDVVVEGSLRYPCVGGFEYIESLCCV
;
A
#
# COMPACT_ATOMS: atom_id res chain seq x y z
N MET A 1 23.11 -3.07 -4.56
CA MET A 1 21.81 -2.92 -3.88
C MET A 1 21.55 -4.16 -3.06
N PRO A 2 21.14 -4.04 -1.79
CA PRO A 2 20.76 -5.19 -0.96
C PRO A 2 19.52 -5.88 -1.55
N ALA A 3 19.40 -7.18 -1.31
CA ALA A 3 18.24 -7.94 -1.75
C ALA A 3 16.95 -7.35 -1.17
N LEU A 4 15.85 -7.42 -1.94
CA LEU A 4 14.54 -6.99 -1.45
C LEU A 4 14.18 -7.80 -0.19
N PRO A 5 13.59 -7.17 0.83
CA PRO A 5 13.12 -7.84 2.03
C PRO A 5 11.84 -8.61 1.69
N ARG A 6 11.96 -9.68 0.90
CA ARG A 6 10.84 -10.57 0.58
C ARG A 6 10.55 -11.43 1.79
N ARG A 7 9.36 -11.34 2.36
CA ARG A 7 8.82 -12.45 3.15
C ARG A 7 8.25 -13.47 2.17
N TYR A 8 8.73 -14.71 2.24
CA TYR A 8 8.06 -15.83 1.58
C TYR A 8 6.68 -16.03 2.20
N ILE A 9 5.69 -15.28 1.72
CA ILE A 9 4.28 -15.53 1.97
C ILE A 9 3.87 -16.50 0.87
N GLY A 10 3.87 -17.80 1.18
CA GLY A 10 3.75 -18.87 0.18
C GLY A 10 2.54 -18.70 -0.76
N ALA A 11 2.70 -19.14 -2.02
CA ALA A 11 1.70 -19.33 -3.10
C ALA A 11 0.69 -18.20 -3.43
N TYR A 12 0.54 -17.16 -2.62
CA TYR A 12 -0.33 -16.03 -2.89
C TYR A 12 0.47 -14.89 -3.54
N LEU A 13 -0.15 -14.16 -4.46
CA LEU A 13 0.46 -13.00 -5.12
C LEU A 13 0.69 -11.92 -4.06
N SER A 14 1.94 -11.77 -3.60
CA SER A 14 2.37 -10.57 -2.87
C SER A 14 2.48 -9.43 -3.88
N ASP A 15 1.63 -8.41 -3.73
CA ASP A 15 1.81 -7.15 -4.45
C ASP A 15 2.96 -6.39 -3.81
N CYS A 16 3.95 -6.09 -4.64
CA CYS A 16 5.17 -5.38 -4.23
C CYS A 16 5.22 -4.04 -4.95
N LEU A 17 5.41 -2.96 -4.21
CA LEU A 17 5.50 -1.61 -4.75
C LEU A 17 6.77 -0.91 -4.23
N LEU A 18 7.53 -0.29 -5.15
CA LEU A 18 8.61 0.63 -4.81
C LEU A 18 8.13 2.07 -5.04
N ILE A 19 8.32 2.94 -4.05
CA ILE A 19 7.85 4.33 -4.07
C ILE A 19 8.99 5.25 -3.67
N GLN A 20 9.26 6.29 -4.46
CA GLN A 20 10.15 7.36 -4.03
C GLN A 20 9.36 8.52 -3.43
N SER A 21 9.73 8.96 -2.22
CA SER A 21 9.16 10.15 -1.59
C SER A 21 10.24 10.93 -0.85
N CYS A 22 10.37 12.22 -1.18
CA CYS A 22 11.32 13.16 -0.57
C CYS A 22 12.76 12.62 -0.48
N GLY A 23 13.26 12.00 -1.55
CA GLY A 23 14.62 11.45 -1.61
C GLY A 23 14.81 10.09 -0.96
N SER A 24 13.78 9.53 -0.31
CA SER A 24 13.81 8.18 0.26
C SER A 24 13.08 7.18 -0.64
N LEU A 25 13.65 5.98 -0.75
CA LEU A 25 13.05 4.84 -1.45
C LEU A 25 12.34 3.93 -0.44
N HIS A 26 11.06 3.69 -0.66
CA HIS A 26 10.22 2.84 0.16
C HIS A 26 9.83 1.57 -0.61
N PHE A 27 9.76 0.45 0.10
CA PHE A 27 9.27 -0.82 -0.42
C PHE A 27 8.07 -1.26 0.41
N VAL A 28 6.95 -1.51 -0.25
CA VAL A 28 5.71 -1.99 0.36
C VAL A 28 5.47 -3.41 -0.13
N GLU A 29 5.33 -4.34 0.80
CA GLU A 29 4.97 -5.73 0.52
C GLU A 29 3.61 -6.02 1.13
N SER A 30 2.55 -6.01 0.32
CA SER A 30 1.19 -6.31 0.75
C SER A 30 0.67 -7.54 0.03
N ALA A 31 0.08 -8.50 0.74
CA ALA A 31 -0.71 -9.54 0.10
C ALA A 31 -2.18 -9.12 0.07
N SER A 32 -2.90 -9.45 -1.00
CA SER A 32 -4.34 -9.17 -1.14
C SER A 32 -5.18 -9.73 0.01
N VAL A 33 -4.67 -10.72 0.76
CA VAL A 33 -5.36 -11.36 1.87
C VAL A 33 -5.05 -10.79 3.26
N VAL A 34 -4.13 -9.82 3.38
CA VAL A 34 -3.69 -9.31 4.69
C VAL A 34 -4.04 -7.84 4.90
N THR A 35 -4.66 -7.55 6.05
CA THR A 35 -4.87 -6.18 6.53
C THR A 35 -3.61 -5.55 7.12
N ARG A 36 -2.52 -6.31 7.24
CA ARG A 36 -1.29 -5.86 7.90
C ARG A 36 -0.09 -6.12 7.02
N PHE A 37 0.72 -5.09 6.83
CA PHE A 37 1.95 -5.17 6.06
C PHE A 37 2.99 -4.17 6.56
N ASP A 38 4.25 -4.42 6.21
CA ASP A 38 5.39 -3.58 6.57
C ASP A 38 5.74 -2.67 5.38
N VAL A 39 6.10 -1.42 5.70
CA VAL A 39 6.72 -0.48 4.76
C VAL A 39 8.18 -0.37 5.14
N TYR A 40 9.05 -0.76 4.22
CA TYR A 40 10.50 -0.68 4.37
C TYR A 40 11.02 0.61 3.76
N GLU A 41 12.07 1.16 4.34
CA GLU A 41 12.83 2.26 3.78
C GLU A 41 14.27 1.81 3.56
N MET A 42 14.84 2.20 2.42
CA MET A 42 16.26 2.03 2.15
C MET A 42 17.05 3.11 2.90
N ARG A 43 18.13 2.74 3.60
CA ARG A 43 19.04 3.72 4.19
C ARG A 43 19.67 4.61 3.12
N SER A 44 20.04 5.82 3.49
CA SER A 44 20.64 6.81 2.58
C SER A 44 21.97 6.36 1.97
N ASP A 45 22.69 5.46 2.64
CA ASP A 45 23.93 4.84 2.16
C ASP A 45 23.69 3.59 1.32
N TYR A 46 22.42 3.25 1.04
CA TYR A 46 21.99 2.07 0.28
C TYR A 46 22.50 0.74 0.85
N SER A 47 22.83 0.70 2.15
CA SER A 47 23.42 -0.48 2.79
C SER A 47 22.38 -1.55 3.12
N GLU A 48 21.19 -1.15 3.59
CA GLU A 48 20.15 -2.06 4.05
C GLU A 48 18.74 -1.45 3.97
N TRP A 49 17.76 -2.34 4.00
CA TRP A 49 16.35 -2.02 4.20
C TRP A 49 16.00 -2.14 5.68
N PHE A 50 15.23 -1.21 6.20
CA PHE A 50 14.68 -1.29 7.56
C PHE A 50 13.18 -1.04 7.55
N VAL A 51 12.46 -1.65 8.50
CA VAL A 51 11.01 -1.40 8.65
C VAL A 51 10.82 0.02 9.18
N LYS A 52 10.24 0.88 8.35
CA LYS A 52 9.92 2.26 8.69
C LYS A 52 8.54 2.38 9.29
N TYR A 53 7.54 1.72 8.70
CA TYR A 53 6.16 1.72 9.19
C TYR A 53 5.57 0.30 9.24
N ARG A 54 4.65 0.08 10.19
CA ARG A 54 3.83 -1.13 10.25
C ARG A 54 2.37 -0.73 10.08
N VAL A 55 1.77 -1.10 8.96
CA VAL A 55 0.43 -0.69 8.59
C VAL A 55 -0.59 -1.71 9.08
N ASN A 56 -1.73 -1.22 9.58
CA ASN A 56 -2.89 -2.04 9.93
C ASN A 56 -4.18 -1.42 9.37
N LEU A 57 -4.64 -1.96 8.26
CA LEU A 57 -5.86 -1.55 7.56
C LEU A 57 -7.14 -2.15 8.14
N SER A 58 -7.10 -2.92 9.23
CA SER A 58 -8.32 -3.51 9.81
C SER A 58 -9.41 -2.48 10.11
N PRO A 59 -9.12 -1.28 10.67
CA PRO A 59 -10.13 -0.23 10.87
C PRO A 59 -10.68 0.33 9.55
N VAL A 60 -9.84 0.41 8.52
CA VAL A 60 -10.23 0.87 7.18
C VAL A 60 -11.20 -0.14 6.58
N VAL A 61 -10.86 -1.43 6.55
CA VAL A 61 -11.73 -2.49 6.03
C VAL A 61 -13.07 -2.55 6.78
N ALA A 62 -13.06 -2.37 8.11
CA ALA A 62 -14.29 -2.37 8.91
C ALA A 62 -15.27 -1.25 8.52
N ALA A 63 -14.75 -0.08 8.12
CA ALA A 63 -15.54 1.07 7.69
C ALA A 63 -15.87 1.07 6.18
N ASN A 64 -15.15 0.28 5.39
CA ASN A 64 -15.17 0.31 3.93
C ASN A 64 -15.37 -1.12 3.39
N ARG A 65 -16.61 -1.61 3.47
CA ARG A 65 -16.93 -3.01 3.11
C ARG A 65 -16.78 -3.32 1.64
N GLU A 66 -16.76 -2.31 0.78
CA GLU A 66 -16.48 -2.47 -0.64
C GLU A 66 -15.06 -2.99 -0.91
N MET A 67 -14.15 -2.87 0.06
CA MET A 67 -12.81 -3.46 -0.03
C MET A 67 -12.83 -4.99 0.02
N VAL A 68 -13.91 -5.60 0.50
CA VAL A 68 -14.00 -7.06 0.67
C VAL A 68 -14.50 -7.66 -0.64
N PHE A 69 -13.67 -8.47 -1.31
CA PHE A 69 -13.99 -9.12 -2.57
C PHE A 69 -13.83 -10.63 -2.45
N GLY A 70 -14.69 -11.38 -3.14
CA GLY A 70 -14.55 -12.84 -3.28
C GLY A 70 -14.99 -13.70 -2.10
N TYR A 71 -14.73 -15.00 -2.24
CA TYR A 71 -15.12 -16.03 -1.27
C TYR A 71 -14.12 -16.11 -0.12
N VAL A 72 -14.62 -16.43 1.06
CA VAL A 72 -13.81 -16.84 2.21
C VAL A 72 -12.89 -17.98 1.77
N ASN A 73 -11.58 -17.74 1.77
CA ASN A 73 -10.62 -18.80 1.46
C ASN A 73 -10.72 -19.92 2.53
N PRO A 74 -10.14 -21.11 2.30
CA PRO A 74 -10.27 -22.24 3.23
C PRO A 74 -9.77 -21.97 4.66
N VAL A 75 -9.07 -20.85 4.87
CA VAL A 75 -8.48 -20.42 6.14
C VAL A 75 -9.33 -19.31 6.81
N GLY A 76 -10.46 -18.93 6.23
CA GLY A 76 -11.37 -17.94 6.81
C GLY A 76 -11.07 -16.49 6.44
N TRP A 77 -10.18 -16.22 5.46
CA TRP A 77 -9.80 -14.86 5.08
C TRP A 77 -10.54 -14.39 3.83
N PHE A 78 -10.75 -13.09 3.74
CA PHE A 78 -11.32 -12.43 2.56
C PHE A 78 -10.21 -11.88 1.68
N ASP A 79 -10.40 -11.91 0.36
CA ASP A 79 -9.55 -11.13 -0.52
C ASP A 79 -9.93 -9.65 -0.38
N LEU A 80 -8.93 -8.80 -0.18
CA LEU A 80 -9.09 -7.36 -0.08
C LEU A 80 -8.69 -6.72 -1.39
N VAL A 81 -9.53 -5.82 -1.87
CA VAL A 81 -9.29 -5.01 -3.05
C VAL A 81 -8.89 -3.62 -2.60
N PHE A 82 -7.61 -3.33 -2.72
CA PHE A 82 -7.05 -1.99 -2.53
C PHE A 82 -5.73 -1.86 -3.30
N SER A 83 -5.28 -0.63 -3.48
CA SER A 83 -3.94 -0.33 -3.98
C SER A 83 -3.31 0.78 -3.16
N VAL A 84 -2.01 0.67 -2.89
CA VAL A 84 -1.22 1.79 -2.38
C VAL A 84 -0.84 2.67 -3.57
N LEU A 85 -1.33 3.90 -3.59
CA LEU A 85 -1.00 4.87 -4.63
C LEU A 85 0.28 5.65 -4.32
N GLY A 86 0.63 5.80 -3.04
CA GLY A 86 1.78 6.60 -2.65
C GLY A 86 1.99 6.66 -1.15
N ILE A 87 3.18 7.11 -0.77
CA ILE A 87 3.53 7.51 0.59
C ILE A 87 3.88 8.99 0.56
N VAL A 88 3.21 9.79 1.37
CA VAL A 88 3.48 11.21 1.51
C VAL A 88 4.12 11.44 2.86
N ARG A 89 5.32 12.04 2.85
CA ARG A 89 6.00 12.46 4.08
C ARG A 89 5.49 13.82 4.52
N GLY A 90 5.10 13.90 5.79
CA GLY A 90 4.80 15.18 6.42
C GLY A 90 6.08 15.89 6.88
N GLU A 91 5.92 17.12 7.36
CA GLU A 91 7.03 17.87 7.99
C GLU A 91 7.54 17.15 9.22
N ARG A 92 6.63 16.53 9.97
CA ARG A 92 6.92 15.62 11.07
C ARG A 92 6.59 14.19 10.67
N GLU A 93 7.24 13.25 11.34
CA GLU A 93 6.98 11.82 11.13
C GLU A 93 5.50 11.50 11.38
N GLU A 94 4.90 12.10 12.42
CA GLU A 94 3.48 11.91 12.77
C GLU A 94 2.50 12.38 11.69
N ASP A 95 2.95 13.25 10.79
CA ASP A 95 2.15 13.79 9.70
C ASP A 95 2.24 12.94 8.43
N SER A 96 3.09 11.91 8.40
CA SER A 96 3.28 11.02 7.25
C SER A 96 2.09 10.08 7.06
N PHE A 97 1.68 9.90 5.80
CA PHE A 97 0.50 9.10 5.46
C PHE A 97 0.66 8.31 4.17
N LEU A 98 -0.12 7.23 4.10
CA LEU A 98 -0.33 6.40 2.93
C LEU A 98 -1.54 6.92 2.16
N VAL A 99 -1.44 6.96 0.83
CA VAL A 99 -2.58 7.17 -0.06
C VAL A 99 -3.04 5.80 -0.56
N LEU A 100 -4.26 5.42 -0.18
CA LEU A 100 -4.87 4.14 -0.50
C LEU A 100 -6.01 4.34 -1.47
N GLN A 101 -6.10 3.52 -2.50
CA GLN A 101 -7.28 3.39 -3.33
C GLN A 101 -8.08 2.16 -2.91
N THR A 102 -9.38 2.31 -2.74
CA THR A 102 -10.36 1.23 -2.69
C THR A 102 -11.20 1.25 -3.98
N PRO A 103 -12.15 0.31 -4.18
CA PRO A 103 -13.08 0.40 -5.30
C PRO A 103 -13.91 1.69 -5.33
N ALA A 104 -14.26 2.25 -4.18
CA ALA A 104 -15.16 3.41 -4.08
C ALA A 104 -14.47 4.72 -3.73
N LYS A 105 -13.22 4.73 -3.23
CA LYS A 105 -12.61 5.96 -2.72
C LYS A 105 -11.10 5.96 -2.71
N ILE A 106 -10.55 7.15 -2.51
CA ILE A 106 -9.16 7.38 -2.13
C ILE A 106 -9.14 7.79 -0.66
N ILE A 107 -8.35 7.08 0.13
CA ILE A 107 -8.24 7.23 1.58
C ILE A 107 -6.83 7.70 1.93
N ARG A 108 -6.75 8.68 2.82
CA ARG A 108 -5.54 9.03 3.54
C ARG A 108 -5.47 8.19 4.81
N TYR A 109 -4.41 7.42 4.99
CA TYR A 109 -4.15 6.65 6.21
C TYR A 109 -2.87 7.14 6.88
N ASN A 110 -2.97 7.67 8.09
CA ASN A 110 -1.83 8.14 8.85
C ASN A 110 -0.95 6.96 9.29
N LEU A 111 0.34 7.01 8.96
CA LEU A 111 1.28 5.89 9.14
C LEU A 111 1.73 5.70 10.60
N ILE A 112 1.52 6.69 11.47
CA ILE A 112 1.91 6.67 12.88
C ILE A 112 0.70 6.45 13.80
N CYS A 113 -0.34 7.26 13.63
CA CYS A 113 -1.55 7.22 14.45
C CYS A 113 -2.53 6.13 14.00
N GLY A 114 -2.42 5.63 12.77
CA GLY A 114 -3.34 4.64 12.19
C GLY A 114 -4.76 5.16 11.93
N THR A 115 -4.96 6.48 12.03
CA THR A 115 -6.23 7.15 11.69
C THR A 115 -6.37 7.28 10.19
N PHE A 116 -7.61 7.37 9.70
CA PHE A 116 -7.87 7.53 8.27
C PHE A 116 -9.03 8.47 7.98
N GLU A 117 -8.99 9.07 6.80
CA GLU A 117 -10.03 9.96 6.28
C GLU A 117 -10.18 9.79 4.77
N ASN A 118 -11.36 10.08 4.24
CA ASN A 118 -11.61 10.04 2.80
C ASN A 118 -11.03 11.31 2.17
N LEU A 119 -10.16 11.15 1.17
CA LEU A 119 -9.68 12.24 0.34
C LEU A 119 -10.61 12.50 -0.85
N TYR A 120 -11.17 11.42 -1.41
CA TYR A 120 -12.00 11.48 -2.61
C TYR A 120 -12.93 10.27 -2.68
N GLU A 121 -14.17 10.46 -3.12
CA GLU A 121 -15.13 9.38 -3.40
C GLU A 121 -15.42 9.32 -4.89
N PHE A 122 -15.39 8.11 -5.43
CA PHE A 122 -15.67 7.85 -6.84
C PHE A 122 -17.18 7.92 -7.09
N GLU A 123 -17.59 8.65 -8.13
CA GLU A 123 -18.99 8.62 -8.61
C GLU A 123 -19.35 7.21 -9.10
N GLU A 124 -20.62 6.82 -8.91
CA GLU A 124 -21.22 5.55 -9.37
C GLU A 124 -21.33 5.50 -10.91
N ASP A 125 -20.21 5.56 -11.61
CA ASP A 125 -20.15 5.02 -12.97
C ASP A 125 -20.16 3.49 -12.89
N VAL A 126 -20.30 2.83 -14.04
CA VAL A 126 -20.28 1.36 -14.20
C VAL A 126 -18.91 0.79 -13.80
N VAL A 127 -18.59 0.85 -12.51
CA VAL A 127 -17.45 0.23 -11.87
C VAL A 127 -17.85 -1.23 -11.70
N VAL A 128 -17.09 -2.13 -12.32
CA VAL A 128 -17.25 -3.56 -12.03
C VAL A 128 -17.00 -3.71 -10.53
N GLU A 129 -17.99 -4.24 -9.81
CA GLU A 129 -17.91 -4.44 -8.36
C GLU A 129 -16.59 -5.13 -7.99
N GLY A 130 -15.81 -4.51 -7.11
CA GLY A 130 -14.47 -5.01 -6.73
C GLY A 130 -13.34 -4.72 -7.73
N SER A 131 -13.52 -3.80 -8.69
CA SER A 131 -12.42 -3.30 -9.54
C SER A 131 -11.83 -1.99 -9.02
N LEU A 132 -10.51 -1.85 -9.13
CA LEU A 132 -9.80 -0.60 -8.84
C LEU A 132 -9.74 0.26 -10.11
N ARG A 133 -9.97 1.57 -9.98
CA ARG A 133 -9.76 2.56 -11.06
C ARG A 133 -8.29 2.68 -11.49
N TYR A 134 -7.35 2.70 -10.54
CA TYR A 134 -5.91 2.73 -10.79
C TYR A 134 -5.26 1.47 -10.17
N PRO A 135 -5.45 0.29 -10.79
CA PRO A 135 -4.83 -0.93 -10.28
C PRO A 135 -3.30 -0.80 -10.37
N CYS A 136 -2.60 -1.15 -9.29
CA CYS A 136 -1.15 -1.27 -9.32
C CYS A 136 -0.75 -2.51 -10.14
N VAL A 137 -0.57 -2.35 -11.45
CA VAL A 137 -0.18 -3.44 -12.36
C VAL A 137 1.35 -3.60 -12.33
N GLY A 138 1.91 -4.02 -11.20
CA GLY A 138 3.35 -4.35 -11.06
C GLY A 138 4.32 -3.27 -11.56
N GLY A 139 3.85 -2.02 -11.67
CA GLY A 139 4.55 -0.93 -12.30
C GLY A 139 5.27 -0.13 -11.24
N PHE A 140 6.59 -0.01 -11.40
CA PHE A 140 7.39 0.90 -10.60
C PHE A 140 7.01 2.33 -11.01
N GLU A 141 6.62 3.16 -10.05
CA GLU A 141 6.50 4.59 -10.28
C GLU A 141 7.88 5.09 -10.77
N TYR A 142 7.92 5.85 -11.86
CA TYR A 142 9.19 6.28 -12.47
C TYR A 142 10.05 7.02 -11.44
N ILE A 143 11.26 6.49 -11.19
CA ILE A 143 12.20 7.02 -10.19
C ILE A 143 13.34 7.73 -10.93
N GLU A 144 13.22 9.05 -11.03
CA GLU A 144 14.19 9.91 -11.73
C GLU A 144 15.61 9.78 -11.12
N SER A 145 15.71 9.54 -9.81
CA SER A 145 17.01 9.35 -9.13
C SER A 145 17.70 8.01 -9.44
N LEU A 146 17.06 7.08 -10.14
CA LEU A 146 17.69 5.86 -10.66
C LEU A 146 18.15 6.02 -12.12
N CYS A 147 17.80 7.12 -12.79
CA CYS A 147 18.32 7.49 -14.10
C CYS A 147 19.65 8.25 -13.94
N CYS A 148 20.67 7.61 -13.38
CA CYS A 148 22.04 8.08 -13.53
C CYS A 148 22.61 7.46 -14.82
N VAL A 149 22.80 8.29 -15.86
CA VAL A 149 23.63 8.00 -17.05
C VAL A 149 25.00 8.63 -16.84
#